data_AF-A0A522BPE1-F1
#
_entry.id   AF-A0A522BPE1-F1
#
_cell.length_a   1.000
_cell.length_b   1.000
_cell.length_c   1.000
_cell.angle_alpha   90.00
_cell.angle_beta   90.00
_cell.angle_gamma   90.00
#
_symmetry.space_group_name_H-M   'P 1'
#
loop_
_entity.id
_entity.type
_entity.pdbx_description
1 polymer ?
#
loop_
_entity_poly.entity_id
_entity_poly.type
_entity_poly.pdbx_seq_one_letter_code
_entity_poly.pdbx_strand_id
1 'polypeptide(L)'
;MTKNLNNYERLVRLALALIFGWLWLYAVSTPFAKVFFFVVAVGALWEAAVGSCGLLALLGVKKPSDRLSGEKLFLTGVLGVQLTLAWSWWHAGWEKATGTFLADLPKILEMFASKNPYPLFKNFLLQTALPNADTFGPLVQWGQLLVGLGLALAAAAIIYDHAKTRRLAYGVAIAALISGAVMNANFWLAAGWTGPATAGSNVMMFWPELILIYIWCKLYKSNQM
;
A
#
# COMPACT_ATOMS: atom_id res chain seq x y z
N MET A 1 -15.17 -27.55 3.79
CA MET A 1 -14.60 -26.78 2.65
C MET A 1 -13.94 -27.77 1.70
N THR A 2 -14.10 -27.62 0.40
CA THR A 2 -13.40 -28.46 -0.59
C THR A 2 -11.92 -28.11 -0.62
N LYS A 3 -11.05 -29.12 -0.59
CA LYS A 3 -9.60 -28.90 -0.71
C LYS A 3 -9.28 -28.37 -2.10
N ASN A 4 -8.61 -27.22 -2.18
CA ASN A 4 -8.19 -26.60 -3.44
C ASN A 4 -6.69 -26.28 -3.46
N LEU A 5 -5.94 -26.64 -2.42
CA LEU A 5 -4.49 -26.48 -2.36
C LEU A 5 -3.76 -27.80 -2.60
N ASN A 6 -2.72 -27.78 -3.41
CA ASN A 6 -1.76 -28.90 -3.53
C ASN A 6 -0.67 -28.84 -2.44
N ASN A 7 0.16 -29.87 -2.37
CA ASN A 7 1.20 -29.98 -1.33
C ASN A 7 2.23 -28.84 -1.37
N TYR A 8 2.57 -28.35 -2.56
CA TYR A 8 3.50 -27.24 -2.71
C TYR A 8 2.90 -25.93 -2.18
N GLU A 9 1.64 -25.62 -2.52
CA GLU A 9 0.95 -24.42 -2.01
C GLU A 9 0.79 -24.47 -0.48
N ARG A 10 0.52 -25.65 0.08
CA ARG A 10 0.46 -25.83 1.54
C ARG A 10 1.82 -25.56 2.20
N LEU A 11 2.92 -26.01 1.58
CA LEU A 11 4.27 -25.72 2.06
C LEU A 11 4.57 -24.21 2.00
N VAL A 12 4.21 -23.53 0.91
CA VAL A 12 4.35 -22.07 0.77
C VAL A 12 3.56 -21.35 1.86
N ARG A 13 2.33 -21.78 2.14
CA ARG A 13 1.50 -21.21 3.22
C ARG A 13 2.10 -21.42 4.61
N LEU A 14 2.67 -22.60 4.87
CA LEU A 14 3.39 -22.86 6.12
C LEU A 14 4.62 -21.94 6.25
N ALA A 15 5.41 -21.78 5.18
CA ALA A 15 6.55 -20.86 5.18
C ALA A 15 6.12 -19.41 5.43
N LEU A 16 5.05 -18.95 4.79
CA LEU A 16 4.48 -17.62 5.03
C LEU A 16 4.01 -17.46 6.48
N ALA A 17 3.34 -18.47 7.06
CA ALA A 17 2.93 -18.44 8.45
C ALA A 17 4.11 -18.28 9.41
N LEU A 18 5.21 -18.98 9.15
CA LEU A 18 6.43 -18.88 9.95
C LEU A 18 7.08 -17.50 9.82
N ILE A 19 7.17 -16.96 8.59
CA ILE A 19 7.74 -15.62 8.34
C ILE A 19 6.90 -14.55 9.03
N PHE A 20 5.58 -14.55 8.83
CA PHE A 20 4.71 -13.55 9.45
C PHE A 20 4.60 -13.73 10.96
N GLY A 21 4.67 -14.96 11.46
CA GLY A 21 4.75 -15.24 12.89
C GLY A 21 6.03 -14.68 13.51
N TRP A 22 7.18 -14.84 12.83
CA TRP A 22 8.44 -14.23 13.26
C TRP A 22 8.36 -12.71 13.25
N LEU A 23 7.80 -12.11 12.18
CA LEU A 23 7.61 -10.66 12.11
C LEU A 23 6.75 -10.14 13.28
N TRP A 24 5.63 -10.81 13.56
CA TRP A 24 4.75 -10.50 14.68
C TRP A 24 5.46 -10.55 16.04
N LEU A 25 6.25 -11.60 16.29
CA LEU A 25 6.92 -11.80 17.58
C LEU A 25 8.12 -10.88 17.81
N TYR A 26 8.89 -10.60 16.75
CA TYR A 26 10.23 -10.04 16.91
C TYR A 26 10.50 -8.74 16.14
N ALA A 27 9.83 -8.49 15.02
CA ALA A 27 10.19 -7.39 14.13
C ALA A 27 9.31 -6.14 14.29
N VAL A 28 8.03 -6.31 14.64
CA VAL A 28 7.10 -5.18 14.75
C VAL A 28 6.82 -4.78 16.19
N SER A 29 6.91 -3.48 16.47
CA SER A 29 6.65 -2.91 17.79
C SER A 29 5.23 -2.36 17.91
N THR A 30 4.63 -1.91 16.82
CA THR A 30 3.37 -1.17 16.84
C THR A 30 2.18 -2.11 17.03
N PRO A 31 1.20 -1.79 17.91
CA PRO A 31 0.08 -2.69 18.21
C PRO A 31 -0.71 -3.11 16.97
N PHE A 32 -0.95 -2.17 16.05
CA PHE A 32 -1.68 -2.44 14.83
C PHE A 32 -0.94 -3.41 13.90
N ALA A 33 0.37 -3.20 13.68
CA ALA A 33 1.16 -4.12 12.88
C ALA A 33 1.24 -5.50 13.52
N LYS A 34 1.32 -5.58 14.86
CA LYS A 34 1.28 -6.86 15.57
C LYS A 34 -0.01 -7.62 15.29
N VAL A 35 -1.17 -6.97 15.41
CA VAL A 35 -2.47 -7.60 15.10
C VAL A 35 -2.53 -8.04 13.64
N PHE A 36 -2.10 -7.20 12.70
CA PHE A 36 -2.08 -7.53 11.28
C PHE A 36 -1.24 -8.77 10.98
N PHE A 37 0.02 -8.80 11.41
CA PHE A 37 0.91 -9.92 11.13
C PHE A 37 0.49 -11.21 11.85
N PHE A 38 -0.08 -11.10 13.06
CA PHE A 38 -0.68 -12.24 13.75
C PHE A 38 -1.83 -12.85 12.93
N VAL A 39 -2.79 -12.04 12.48
CA VAL A 39 -3.95 -12.51 11.71
C VAL A 39 -3.50 -13.16 10.40
N VAL A 40 -2.54 -12.55 9.69
CA VAL A 40 -1.99 -13.12 8.44
C VAL A 40 -1.26 -14.44 8.69
N ALA A 41 -0.46 -14.53 9.76
CA ALA A 41 0.26 -15.75 10.13
C ALA A 41 -0.70 -16.90 10.46
N VAL A 42 -1.69 -16.65 11.31
CA VAL A 42 -2.72 -17.63 11.69
C VAL A 42 -3.55 -18.04 10.49
N GLY A 43 -3.96 -17.09 9.65
CA GLY A 43 -4.70 -17.38 8.42
C GLY A 43 -3.90 -18.27 7.46
N ALA A 44 -2.63 -17.97 7.22
CA ALA A 44 -1.77 -18.80 6.38
C ALA A 44 -1.57 -20.21 6.97
N LEU A 45 -1.38 -20.32 8.29
CA LEU A 45 -1.24 -21.60 8.98
C LEU A 45 -2.52 -22.44 8.85
N TRP A 46 -3.68 -21.79 9.02
CA TRP A 46 -4.99 -22.42 8.87
C TRP A 46 -5.20 -22.95 7.44
N GLU A 47 -4.92 -22.14 6.42
CA GLU A 47 -5.01 -22.57 5.01
C GLU A 47 -4.08 -23.75 4.72
N ALA A 48 -2.85 -23.74 5.26
CA ALA A 48 -1.90 -24.85 5.13
C ALA A 48 -2.43 -26.14 5.78
N ALA A 49 -3.00 -26.04 6.98
CA ALA A 49 -3.54 -27.17 7.72
C ALA A 49 -4.75 -27.78 7.02
N VAL A 50 -5.74 -26.96 6.66
CA VAL A 50 -7.00 -27.40 6.03
C VAL A 50 -6.82 -27.79 4.57
N GLY A 51 -5.85 -27.19 3.87
CA GLY A 51 -5.65 -27.37 2.43
C GLY A 51 -6.72 -26.66 1.58
N SER A 52 -7.29 -25.58 2.10
CA SER A 52 -8.32 -24.78 1.43
C SER A 52 -8.01 -23.29 1.58
N CYS A 53 -8.07 -22.55 0.47
CA CYS A 53 -7.93 -21.10 0.42
C CYS A 53 -9.18 -20.47 -0.20
N GLY A 54 -9.87 -19.64 0.57
CA GLY A 54 -11.11 -18.97 0.15
C GLY A 54 -10.87 -18.02 -1.03
N LEU A 55 -9.76 -17.29 -1.03
CA LEU A 55 -9.40 -16.37 -2.12
C LEU A 55 -9.16 -17.13 -3.43
N LEU A 56 -8.42 -18.24 -3.41
CA LEU A 56 -8.22 -19.05 -4.61
C LEU A 56 -9.54 -19.67 -5.10
N ALA A 57 -10.42 -20.09 -4.19
CA ALA A 57 -11.75 -20.57 -4.55
C ALA A 57 -12.59 -19.48 -5.23
N LEU A 58 -12.57 -18.26 -4.69
CA LEU A 58 -13.22 -17.09 -5.30
C LEU A 58 -12.65 -16.80 -6.70
N LEU A 59 -11.34 -16.96 -6.87
CA LEU A 59 -10.66 -16.84 -8.16
C LEU A 59 -10.83 -18.08 -9.05
N GLY A 60 -11.66 -19.06 -8.67
CA GLY A 60 -12.06 -20.18 -9.52
C GLY A 60 -11.21 -21.46 -9.40
N VAL A 61 -10.27 -21.54 -8.46
CA VAL A 61 -9.51 -22.76 -8.15
C VAL A 61 -10.36 -23.62 -7.21
N LYS A 62 -10.99 -24.68 -7.76
CA LYS A 62 -11.91 -25.55 -7.00
C LYS A 62 -11.25 -26.84 -6.54
N LYS A 63 -10.22 -27.30 -7.25
CA LYS A 63 -9.46 -28.53 -6.99
C LYS A 63 -7.95 -28.24 -6.98
N PRO A 64 -7.12 -29.09 -6.32
CA PRO A 64 -5.66 -28.88 -6.25
C PRO A 64 -4.92 -28.92 -7.59
N SER A 65 -5.53 -29.53 -8.61
CA SER A 65 -5.03 -29.59 -9.99
C SER A 65 -5.31 -28.30 -10.77
N ASP A 66 -6.27 -27.49 -10.31
CA ASP A 66 -6.67 -26.28 -11.01
C ASP A 66 -5.57 -25.22 -10.87
N ARG A 67 -5.43 -24.38 -11.89
CA ARG A 67 -4.51 -23.26 -11.90
C ARG A 67 -5.29 -21.97 -12.13
N LEU A 68 -4.79 -20.86 -11.60
CA LEU A 68 -5.29 -19.55 -11.99
C LEU A 68 -5.06 -19.36 -13.49
N SER A 69 -6.04 -18.79 -14.17
CA SER A 69 -5.84 -18.31 -15.54
C SER A 69 -4.76 -17.22 -15.53
N GLY A 70 -4.04 -17.04 -16.65
CA GLY A 70 -3.00 -16.01 -16.76
C GLY A 70 -3.50 -14.61 -16.40
N GLU A 71 -4.76 -14.29 -16.77
CA GLU A 71 -5.42 -13.04 -16.41
C GLU A 71 -5.59 -12.88 -14.89
N LYS A 72 -6.08 -13.91 -14.20
CA LYS A 72 -6.28 -13.87 -12.74
C LYS A 72 -4.96 -13.85 -11.99
N LEU A 73 -3.94 -14.54 -12.51
CA LEU A 73 -2.59 -14.49 -11.96
C LEU A 73 -2.00 -13.08 -12.09
N PHE A 74 -2.12 -12.47 -13.28
CA PHE A 74 -1.72 -11.09 -13.52
C PHE A 74 -2.44 -10.12 -12.58
N LEU A 75 -3.77 -10.21 -12.49
CA LEU A 75 -4.58 -9.36 -11.63
C LEU A 75 -4.16 -9.50 -10.16
N THR A 76 -3.97 -10.74 -9.68
CA THR A 76 -3.52 -10.99 -8.30
C THR A 76 -2.15 -10.39 -8.04
N GLY A 77 -1.22 -10.47 -9.00
CA GLY A 77 0.11 -9.86 -8.89
C GLY A 77 0.04 -8.33 -8.81
N VAL A 78 -0.70 -7.70 -9.71
CA VAL A 78 -0.92 -6.23 -9.72
C VAL A 78 -1.53 -5.75 -8.41
N LEU A 79 -2.56 -6.45 -7.93
CA LEU A 79 -3.21 -6.11 -6.67
C LEU A 79 -2.31 -6.35 -5.45
N GLY A 80 -1.44 -7.35 -5.48
CA GLY A 80 -0.43 -7.57 -4.45
C GLY A 80 0.54 -6.39 -4.31
N VAL A 81 1.02 -5.85 -5.44
CA VAL A 81 1.85 -4.63 -5.44
C VAL A 81 1.06 -3.44 -4.91
N GLN A 82 -0.18 -3.26 -5.35
CA GLN A 82 -1.06 -2.19 -4.85
C GLN A 82 -1.29 -2.29 -3.34
N LEU A 83 -1.55 -3.48 -2.80
CA LEU A 83 -1.75 -3.69 -1.36
C LEU A 83 -0.47 -3.43 -0.55
N THR A 84 0.70 -3.66 -1.14
CA THR A 84 1.97 -3.29 -0.51
C THR A 84 2.10 -1.77 -0.38
N LEU A 85 1.76 -1.02 -1.43
CA LEU A 85 1.70 0.45 -1.37
C LEU A 85 0.62 0.94 -0.41
N ALA A 86 -0.55 0.29 -0.40
CA ALA A 86 -1.65 0.60 0.51
C ALA A 86 -1.20 0.52 1.97
N TRP A 87 -0.49 -0.56 2.32
CA TRP A 87 0.10 -0.74 3.64
C TRP A 87 1.12 0.36 3.97
N SER A 88 2.05 0.67 3.06
CA SER A 88 3.05 1.71 3.29
C SER A 88 2.43 3.07 3.59
N TRP A 89 1.41 3.47 2.83
CA TRP A 89 0.69 4.73 3.04
C TRP A 89 -0.13 4.74 4.33
N TRP A 90 -0.87 3.67 4.59
CA TRP A 90 -1.65 3.51 5.82
C TRP A 90 -0.74 3.58 7.05
N HIS A 91 0.33 2.78 7.07
CA HIS A 91 1.25 2.72 8.19
C HIS A 91 1.94 4.08 8.42
N ALA A 92 2.45 4.71 7.36
CA ALA A 92 3.11 6.01 7.48
C ALA A 92 2.15 7.12 7.95
N GLY A 93 0.88 7.09 7.54
CA GLY A 93 -0.15 8.00 8.03
C GLY A 93 -0.57 7.71 9.48
N TRP A 94 -0.65 6.43 9.85
CA TRP A 94 -1.01 5.99 11.19
C TRP A 94 0.02 6.42 12.23
N GLU A 95 1.32 6.19 11.95
CA GLU A 95 2.40 6.63 12.84
C GLU A 95 2.42 8.15 13.04
N LYS A 96 2.00 8.93 12.02
CA LYS A 96 1.84 10.38 12.15
C LYS A 96 0.65 10.74 13.03
N ALA A 97 -0.46 10.02 12.88
CA ALA A 97 -1.68 10.26 13.64
C ALA A 97 -1.55 9.88 15.13
N THR A 98 -0.75 8.88 15.46
CA THR A 98 -0.55 8.43 16.85
C THR A 98 0.74 8.94 17.48
N GLY A 99 1.58 9.65 16.72
CA GLY A 99 2.88 10.16 17.16
C GLY A 99 2.89 11.67 17.41
N THR A 100 4.09 12.24 17.42
CA THR A 100 4.34 13.68 17.65
C THR A 100 4.43 14.48 16.35
N PHE A 101 4.10 13.88 15.20
CA PHE A 101 4.33 14.47 13.87
C PHE A 101 3.81 15.90 13.74
N LEU A 102 2.59 16.17 14.20
CA LEU A 102 2.00 17.51 14.09
C LEU A 102 2.74 18.55 14.93
N ALA A 103 3.16 18.18 16.15
CA ALA A 103 3.93 19.06 17.03
C ALA A 103 5.35 19.30 16.49
N ASP A 104 5.96 18.29 15.87
CA ASP A 104 7.31 18.36 15.32
C ASP A 104 7.37 18.96 13.92
N LEU A 105 6.22 19.15 13.25
CA LEU A 105 6.17 19.52 11.84
C LEU A 105 6.90 20.84 11.52
N PRO A 106 6.74 21.95 12.28
CA PRO A 106 7.47 23.18 12.00
C PRO A 106 8.99 22.97 11.96
N LYS A 107 9.52 22.23 12.95
CA LYS A 107 10.95 21.88 13.03
C LYS A 107 11.39 20.98 11.87
N ILE A 108 10.55 20.03 11.46
CA ILE A 108 10.81 19.17 10.30
C ILE A 108 10.90 20.00 9.02
N LEU A 109 9.97 20.94 8.81
CA LEU A 109 9.93 21.80 7.62
C LEU A 109 11.13 22.77 7.57
N GLU A 110 11.52 23.35 8.70
CA GLU A 110 12.74 24.17 8.80
C GLU A 110 13.99 23.36 8.45
N MET A 111 14.09 22.14 9.00
CA MET A 111 15.20 21.23 8.69
C MET A 111 15.23 20.91 7.19
N PHE A 112 14.09 20.55 6.59
CA PHE A 112 13.98 20.26 5.16
C PHE A 112 14.34 21.46 4.28
N ALA A 113 14.06 22.70 4.73
CA ALA A 113 14.40 23.92 4.00
C ALA A 113 15.88 24.33 4.14
N SER A 114 16.53 23.98 5.26
CA SER A 114 17.85 24.50 5.65
C SER A 114 18.93 24.34 4.57
N LYS A 115 19.06 23.14 4.00
CA LYS A 115 20.01 22.79 2.93
C LYS A 115 19.32 22.22 1.69
N ASN A 116 18.05 22.57 1.46
CA ASN A 116 17.33 22.09 0.30
C ASN A 116 18.01 22.58 -1.00
N PRO A 117 18.40 21.69 -1.93
CA PRO A 117 19.08 22.08 -3.16
C PRO A 117 18.13 22.67 -4.21
N TYR A 118 16.80 22.65 -3.99
CA TYR A 118 15.79 23.15 -4.92
C TYR A 118 15.22 24.49 -4.44
N PRO A 119 15.67 25.65 -4.98
CA PRO A 119 15.28 26.95 -4.46
C PRO A 119 13.76 27.22 -4.45
N LEU A 120 13.06 26.77 -5.50
CA LEU A 120 11.61 26.90 -5.58
C LEU A 120 10.91 26.12 -4.46
N PHE A 121 11.37 24.90 -4.19
CA PHE A 121 10.79 24.05 -3.16
C PHE A 121 11.17 24.54 -1.75
N LYS A 122 12.40 25.02 -1.57
CA LYS A 122 12.83 25.72 -0.35
C LYS A 122 11.91 26.90 -0.03
N ASN A 123 11.60 27.72 -1.04
CA ASN A 123 10.70 28.86 -0.87
C ASN A 123 9.28 28.40 -0.52
N PHE A 124 8.75 27.36 -1.18
CA PHE A 124 7.47 26.76 -0.80
C PHE A 124 7.46 26.29 0.66
N LEU A 125 8.51 25.62 1.12
CA LEU A 125 8.62 25.16 2.51
C LEU A 125 8.58 26.33 3.49
N LEU A 126 9.36 27.39 3.24
CA LEU A 126 9.48 28.54 4.16
C LEU A 126 8.30 29.50 4.11
N GLN A 127 7.71 29.71 2.93
CA GLN A 127 6.69 30.75 2.71
C GLN A 127 5.27 30.20 2.67
N THR A 128 5.09 28.89 2.51
CA THR A 128 3.76 28.28 2.40
C THR A 128 3.56 27.18 3.42
N ALA A 129 4.41 26.15 3.43
CA ALA A 129 4.19 24.99 4.31
C ALA A 129 4.40 25.33 5.78
N LEU A 130 5.51 26.00 6.13
CA LEU A 130 5.87 26.32 7.51
C LEU A 130 4.88 27.31 8.17
N PRO A 131 4.49 28.44 7.53
CA PRO A 131 3.51 29.35 8.13
C PRO A 131 2.12 28.74 8.30
N ASN A 132 1.80 27.68 7.55
CA ASN A 132 0.51 26.99 7.60
C ASN A 132 0.62 25.57 8.18
N ALA A 133 1.63 25.30 9.02
CA ALA A 133 1.93 23.95 9.52
C ALA A 133 0.72 23.28 10.20
N ASP A 134 -0.10 24.04 10.93
CA ASP A 134 -1.29 23.55 11.62
C ASP A 134 -2.37 23.01 10.67
N THR A 135 -2.38 23.45 9.41
CA THR A 135 -3.27 22.94 8.37
C THR A 135 -2.55 21.94 7.47
N PHE A 136 -1.30 22.22 7.11
CA PHE A 136 -0.49 21.38 6.23
C PHE A 136 -0.23 20.00 6.84
N GLY A 137 0.03 19.93 8.14
CA GLY A 137 0.28 18.67 8.86
C GLY A 137 -0.89 17.70 8.80
N PRO A 138 -2.11 18.10 9.23
CA PRO A 138 -3.29 17.26 9.12
C PRO A 138 -3.58 16.83 7.68
N LEU A 139 -3.39 17.71 6.68
CA LEU A 139 -3.56 17.34 5.26
C LEU A 139 -2.59 16.24 4.84
N VAL A 140 -1.32 16.33 5.23
CA VAL A 140 -0.33 15.27 4.96
C VAL A 140 -0.71 13.99 5.68
N GLN A 141 -1.03 14.05 6.98
CA GLN A 141 -1.37 12.88 7.79
C GLN A 141 -2.60 12.14 7.24
N TRP A 142 -3.71 12.85 7.04
CA TRP A 142 -4.96 12.27 6.54
C TRP A 142 -4.84 11.87 5.07
N GLY A 143 -4.09 12.61 4.27
CA GLY A 143 -3.78 12.25 2.88
C GLY A 143 -3.14 10.85 2.79
N GLN A 144 -2.15 10.56 3.63
CA GLN A 144 -1.50 9.23 3.67
C GLN A 144 -2.48 8.12 4.05
N LEU A 145 -3.29 8.34 5.09
CA LEU A 145 -4.29 7.37 5.52
C LEU A 145 -5.34 7.10 4.43
N LEU A 146 -5.83 8.16 3.77
CA LEU A 146 -6.84 8.06 2.71
C LEU A 146 -6.29 7.41 1.45
N VAL A 147 -5.03 7.66 1.06
CA VAL A 147 -4.38 6.94 -0.03
C VAL A 147 -4.30 5.44 0.30
N GLY A 148 -3.79 5.10 1.49
CA GLY A 148 -3.70 3.70 1.93
C GLY A 148 -5.06 2.99 1.92
N LEU A 149 -6.07 3.63 2.51
CA LEU A 149 -7.44 3.10 2.56
C LEU A 149 -8.06 2.98 1.17
N GLY A 150 -7.90 4.00 0.31
CA GLY A 150 -8.41 4.00 -1.07
C GLY A 150 -7.84 2.86 -1.89
N LEU A 151 -6.53 2.61 -1.82
CA LEU A 151 -5.88 1.49 -2.50
C LEU A 151 -6.36 0.13 -1.99
N ALA A 152 -6.51 -0.02 -0.67
CA ALA A 152 -6.98 -1.26 -0.06
C ALA A 152 -8.45 -1.58 -0.41
N LEU A 153 -9.34 -0.60 -0.27
CA LEU A 153 -10.76 -0.74 -0.59
C LEU A 153 -10.97 -0.98 -2.09
N ALA A 154 -10.23 -0.28 -2.96
CA ALA A 154 -10.28 -0.52 -4.39
C ALA A 154 -9.82 -1.94 -4.74
N ALA A 155 -8.73 -2.43 -4.11
CA ALA A 155 -8.26 -3.79 -4.34
C ALA A 155 -9.29 -4.84 -3.91
N ALA A 156 -9.90 -4.67 -2.73
CA ALA A 156 -10.98 -5.53 -2.26
C ALA A 156 -12.17 -5.51 -3.24
N ALA A 157 -12.63 -4.32 -3.65
CA ALA A 157 -13.71 -4.20 -4.62
C ALA A 157 -13.37 -4.91 -5.95
N ILE A 158 -12.16 -4.76 -6.49
CA ILE A 158 -11.77 -5.43 -7.74
C ILE A 158 -11.80 -6.96 -7.62
N ILE A 159 -11.43 -7.51 -6.45
CA ILE A 159 -11.43 -8.95 -6.18
C ILE A 159 -12.84 -9.51 -5.95
N TYR A 160 -13.64 -8.82 -5.14
CA TYR A 160 -14.91 -9.35 -4.63
C TYR A 160 -16.14 -8.89 -5.44
N ASP A 161 -16.04 -7.80 -6.21
CA ASP A 161 -17.21 -7.16 -6.82
C ASP A 161 -17.59 -7.68 -8.22
N HIS A 162 -18.91 -7.67 -8.45
CA HIS A 162 -19.56 -7.90 -9.72
C HIS A 162 -19.63 -6.60 -10.53
N ALA A 163 -18.93 -6.54 -11.67
CA ALA A 163 -19.00 -5.60 -12.81
C ALA A 163 -19.34 -4.10 -12.57
N LYS A 164 -20.46 -3.77 -11.92
CA LYS A 164 -21.01 -2.42 -11.73
C LYS A 164 -20.13 -1.50 -10.87
N THR A 165 -19.47 -2.03 -9.85
CA THR A 165 -18.68 -1.24 -8.89
C THR A 165 -17.19 -1.25 -9.24
N ARG A 166 -16.76 -2.17 -10.11
CA ARG A 166 -15.39 -2.28 -10.65
C ARG A 166 -14.85 -1.00 -11.31
N ARG A 167 -15.68 -0.27 -12.07
CA ARG A 167 -15.25 0.99 -12.71
C ARG A 167 -14.97 2.07 -11.66
N LEU A 168 -15.80 2.15 -10.63
CA LEU A 168 -15.57 3.05 -9.49
C LEU A 168 -14.29 2.65 -8.75
N ALA A 169 -14.07 1.36 -8.50
CA ALA A 169 -12.87 0.86 -7.85
C ALA A 169 -11.58 1.23 -8.61
N TYR A 170 -11.58 1.11 -9.95
CA TYR A 170 -10.46 1.60 -10.76
C TYR A 170 -10.27 3.10 -10.63
N GLY A 171 -11.34 3.89 -10.67
CA GLY A 171 -11.27 5.34 -10.48
C GLY A 171 -10.67 5.72 -9.11
N VAL A 172 -11.09 5.04 -8.04
CA VAL A 172 -10.55 5.22 -6.69
C VAL A 172 -9.08 4.84 -6.63
N ALA A 173 -8.69 3.70 -7.20
CA ALA A 173 -7.29 3.28 -7.26
C ALA A 173 -6.42 4.31 -8.01
N ILE A 174 -6.86 4.77 -9.18
CA ILE A 174 -6.15 5.78 -9.97
C ILE A 174 -5.97 7.07 -9.16
N ALA A 175 -7.04 7.57 -8.54
CA ALA A 175 -6.99 8.81 -7.75
C ALA A 175 -6.04 8.67 -6.54
N ALA A 176 -6.09 7.54 -5.83
CA ALA A 176 -5.21 7.26 -4.70
C ALA A 176 -3.74 7.14 -5.15
N LEU A 177 -3.45 6.45 -6.26
CA LEU A 177 -2.09 6.32 -6.79
C LEU A 177 -1.53 7.65 -7.28
N ILE A 178 -2.33 8.49 -7.94
CA ILE A 178 -1.90 9.84 -8.36
C ILE A 178 -1.56 10.66 -7.12
N SER A 179 -2.42 10.61 -6.10
CA SER A 179 -2.19 11.32 -4.84
C SER A 179 -0.90 10.84 -4.16
N GLY A 180 -0.69 9.52 -4.09
CA GLY A 180 0.54 8.92 -3.57
C GLY A 180 1.78 9.36 -4.37
N ALA A 181 1.73 9.31 -5.70
CA ALA A 181 2.84 9.70 -6.57
C ALA A 181 3.20 11.18 -6.39
N VAL A 182 2.20 12.05 -6.32
CA VAL A 182 2.41 13.48 -6.04
C VAL A 182 3.02 13.68 -4.65
N MET A 183 2.57 12.95 -3.63
CA MET A 183 3.14 13.03 -2.29
C MET A 183 4.59 12.53 -2.24
N ASN A 184 4.90 11.40 -2.87
CA ASN A 184 6.28 10.89 -2.99
C ASN A 184 7.19 11.89 -3.69
N ALA A 185 6.73 12.53 -4.77
CA ALA A 185 7.49 13.60 -5.45
C ALA A 185 7.74 14.79 -4.51
N ASN A 186 6.73 15.24 -3.76
CA ASN A 186 6.88 16.33 -2.79
C ASN A 186 7.85 15.96 -1.66
N PHE A 187 7.77 14.75 -1.11
CA PHE A 187 8.67 14.29 -0.05
C PHE A 187 10.10 14.14 -0.55
N TRP A 188 10.29 13.69 -1.79
CA TRP A 188 11.61 13.63 -2.41
C TRP A 188 12.20 15.03 -2.61
N LEU A 189 11.40 16.00 -3.08
CA LEU A 189 11.84 17.40 -3.21
C LEU A 189 12.12 18.05 -1.84
N ALA A 190 11.33 17.71 -0.82
CA ALA A 190 11.51 18.23 0.53
C ALA A 190 12.76 17.67 1.21
N ALA A 191 12.93 16.35 1.15
CA ALA A 191 13.78 15.59 2.06
C ALA A 191 14.73 14.61 1.37
N GLY A 192 14.63 14.38 0.06
CA GLY A 192 15.48 13.43 -0.66
C GLY A 192 16.97 13.75 -0.52
N TRP A 193 17.33 15.04 -0.39
CA TRP A 193 18.70 15.47 -0.15
C TRP A 193 19.26 15.07 1.23
N THR A 194 18.41 14.68 2.19
CA THR A 194 18.84 14.32 3.56
C THR A 194 19.59 13.00 3.62
N GLY A 195 19.45 12.14 2.60
CA GLY A 195 20.18 10.89 2.52
C GLY A 195 19.63 9.93 1.45
N PRO A 196 20.44 8.95 1.03
CA PRO A 196 20.07 8.01 -0.03
C PRO A 196 18.88 7.13 0.34
N ALA A 197 18.68 6.81 1.63
CA ALA A 197 17.51 6.05 2.08
C ALA A 197 16.20 6.84 1.93
N THR A 198 16.20 8.12 2.32
CA THR A 198 15.05 9.02 2.16
C THR A 198 14.74 9.28 0.69
N ALA A 199 15.76 9.49 -0.14
CA ALA A 199 15.56 9.61 -1.58
C ALA A 199 15.02 8.31 -2.18
N GLY A 200 15.63 7.18 -1.84
CA GLY A 200 15.33 5.87 -2.37
C GLY A 200 13.90 5.41 -2.05
N SER A 201 13.42 5.59 -0.83
CA SER A 201 12.07 5.17 -0.44
C SER A 201 10.99 5.87 -1.28
N ASN A 202 11.08 7.19 -1.45
CA ASN A 202 10.13 7.96 -2.25
C ASN A 202 10.17 7.55 -3.73
N VAL A 203 11.36 7.35 -4.31
CA VAL A 203 11.51 6.91 -5.71
C VAL A 203 10.97 5.49 -5.91
N MET A 204 11.24 4.58 -4.97
CA MET A 204 10.77 3.19 -5.03
C MET A 204 9.26 3.05 -4.87
N MET A 205 8.58 4.01 -4.23
CA MET A 205 7.12 4.05 -4.19
C MET A 205 6.53 4.75 -5.43
N PHE A 206 7.16 5.84 -5.88
CA PHE A 206 6.72 6.62 -7.04
C PHE A 206 6.60 5.81 -8.33
N TRP A 207 7.61 5.00 -8.68
CA TRP A 207 7.60 4.28 -9.95
C TRP A 207 6.52 3.18 -10.03
N PRO A 208 6.36 2.30 -9.03
CA PRO A 208 5.24 1.37 -8.98
C PRO A 208 3.88 2.07 -9.05
N GLU A 209 3.72 3.24 -8.42
CA GLU A 209 2.48 4.01 -8.52
C GLU A 209 2.18 4.42 -9.96
N LEU A 210 3.17 4.93 -10.71
CA LEU A 210 2.99 5.28 -12.13
C LEU A 210 2.67 4.06 -13.00
N ILE A 211 3.32 2.92 -12.77
CA ILE A 211 3.05 1.68 -13.48
C ILE A 211 1.61 1.22 -13.23
N LEU A 212 1.17 1.24 -11.98
CA LEU A 212 -0.19 0.87 -11.61
C LEU A 212 -1.22 1.85 -12.18
N ILE A 213 -0.95 3.16 -12.19
CA ILE A 213 -1.82 4.16 -12.83
C ILE A 213 -2.03 3.79 -14.30
N TYR A 214 -0.96 3.48 -15.03
CA TYR A 214 -1.06 3.07 -16.43
C TYR A 214 -1.93 1.82 -16.59
N ILE A 215 -1.69 0.78 -15.78
CA ILE A 215 -2.46 -0.48 -15.83
C ILE A 215 -3.95 -0.22 -15.55
N TRP A 216 -4.28 0.54 -14.50
CA TRP A 216 -5.67 0.83 -14.15
C TRP A 216 -6.36 1.74 -15.15
N CYS A 217 -5.67 2.73 -15.73
CA CYS A 217 -6.20 3.53 -16.82
C CYS A 217 -6.55 2.68 -18.06
N LYS A 218 -5.70 1.69 -18.39
CA LYS A 218 -5.98 0.75 -19.49
C LYS A 218 -7.21 -0.10 -19.20
N LEU A 219 -7.33 -0.65 -17.99
CA LEU A 219 -8.47 -1.47 -17.56
C LEU A 219 -9.77 -0.66 -17.40
N TYR A 220 -9.66 0.59 -16.95
CA TYR A 220 -10.77 1.54 -16.87
C TYR A 220 -11.38 1.81 -18.24
N LYS A 221 -10.54 1.94 -19.28
CA LYS A 221 -10.97 2.19 -20.66
C LYS A 221 -11.51 0.93 -21.35
N SER A 222 -10.99 -0.26 -21.03
CA SER A 222 -11.42 -1.52 -21.66
C SER A 222 -12.77 -2.03 -21.16
N ASN A 223 -13.23 -1.64 -19.97
CA ASN A 223 -14.57 -1.97 -19.42
C ASN A 223 -15.74 -1.21 -20.10
N GLN A 224 -15.62 -0.93 -21.40
CA GLN A 224 -16.69 -0.42 -22.28
C GLN A 224 -17.31 -1.55 -23.15
N MET A 225 -17.05 -2.82 -22.82
CA MET A 225 -17.74 -3.98 -23.40
C MET A 225 -18.56 -4.70 -22.34
#